data_AF-A0A0K8JHM0-F1
#
_entry.id   AF-A0A0K8JHM0-F1
#
_cell.length_a   1.000
_cell.length_b   1.000
_cell.length_c   1.000
_cell.angle_alpha   90.00
_cell.angle_beta   90.00
_cell.angle_gamma   90.00
#
_symmetry.space_group_name_H-M   'P 1'
#
loop_
_entity.id
_entity.type
_entity.pdbx_description
1 polymer ?
#
loop_
_entity_poly.entity_id
_entity_poly.type
_entity_poly.pdbx_seq_one_letter_code
_entity_poly.pdbx_strand_id
1 'polypeptide(L)'
;MFVRIIYRTKHSGVKANMRVKNAKFKELRKKAGYNQAELGRELGITKDYVNAIENGRQSPGFALAKRIADFFSVTVDELFFCQFAEQNVRQEMGDFCANGR
;
A
#
# COMPACT_ATOMS: atom_id res chain seq x y z
N MET A 1 20.91 -31.37 -22.11
CA MET A 1 21.29 -29.97 -21.84
C MET A 1 20.27 -29.04 -22.49
N PHE A 2 19.11 -28.80 -21.86
CA PHE A 2 18.17 -27.71 -22.18
C PHE A 2 17.11 -27.68 -21.07
N VAL A 3 17.26 -26.80 -20.08
CA VAL A 3 16.17 -26.47 -19.16
C VAL A 3 15.85 -25.00 -19.36
N ARG A 4 14.93 -24.78 -20.30
CA ARG A 4 14.34 -23.48 -20.62
C ARG A 4 13.28 -23.23 -19.54
N ILE A 5 13.69 -22.65 -18.41
CA ILE A 5 12.76 -22.26 -17.34
C ILE A 5 11.93 -21.08 -17.86
N ILE A 6 10.75 -21.41 -18.38
CA ILE A 6 9.71 -20.46 -18.74
C ILE A 6 9.16 -19.90 -17.42
N TYR A 7 9.67 -18.76 -16.93
CA TYR A 7 8.95 -17.98 -15.92
C TYR A 7 7.72 -17.32 -16.59
N ARG A 8 6.69 -18.11 -16.90
CA ARG A 8 5.37 -17.64 -17.30
C ARG A 8 4.51 -17.55 -16.05
N THR A 9 4.76 -16.55 -15.20
CA THR A 9 3.81 -16.15 -14.17
C THR A 9 2.71 -15.32 -14.83
N LYS A 10 1.58 -15.98 -15.15
CA LYS A 10 0.31 -15.29 -15.36
C LYS A 10 -0.14 -14.72 -14.01
N HIS A 11 0.23 -13.47 -13.70
CA HIS A 11 -0.49 -12.74 -12.68
C HIS A 11 -1.80 -12.25 -13.30
N SER A 12 -2.82 -13.08 -13.10
CA SER A 12 -4.24 -12.80 -13.14
C SER A 12 -4.56 -11.35 -12.78
N GLY A 13 -5.25 -10.67 -13.69
CA GLY A 13 -5.75 -9.33 -13.50
C GLY A 13 -6.81 -9.28 -12.42
N VAL A 14 -6.45 -8.66 -11.30
CA VAL A 14 -7.41 -8.00 -10.41
C VAL A 14 -7.14 -6.50 -10.57
N LYS A 15 -7.75 -5.87 -11.57
CA LYS A 15 -7.87 -4.40 -11.59
C LYS A 15 -9.04 -4.01 -10.72
N ALA A 16 -8.91 -4.25 -9.41
CA ALA A 16 -9.76 -3.57 -8.45
C ALA A 16 -9.31 -2.11 -8.43
N ASN A 17 -10.19 -1.19 -8.85
CA ASN A 17 -9.98 0.26 -8.74
C ASN A 17 -10.05 0.72 -7.27
N MET A 18 -9.30 0.06 -6.39
CA MET A 18 -9.21 0.43 -4.99
C MET A 18 -8.09 1.47 -4.85
N ARG A 19 -8.45 2.76 -4.92
CA ARG A 19 -7.53 3.88 -4.63
C ARG A 19 -7.33 4.00 -3.13
N VAL A 20 -6.58 3.08 -2.52
CA VAL A 20 -6.24 3.24 -1.09
C VAL A 20 -4.98 4.05 -0.95
N LYS A 21 -5.10 5.19 -0.28
CA LYS A 21 -3.96 6.06 0.03
C LYS A 21 -2.99 5.30 0.94
N ASN A 22 -1.69 5.41 0.68
CA ASN A 22 -0.69 4.85 1.57
C ASN A 22 -0.32 5.88 2.65
N ALA A 23 -1.19 5.97 3.67
CA ALA A 23 -1.04 6.90 4.77
C ALA A 23 0.26 6.65 5.57
N LYS A 24 0.61 5.38 5.79
CA LYS A 24 1.80 4.98 6.54
C LYS A 24 3.09 5.43 5.86
N PHE A 25 3.21 5.24 4.55
CA PHE A 25 4.37 5.71 3.78
C PHE A 25 4.55 7.22 3.90
N LYS A 26 3.45 7.98 3.82
CA LYS A 26 3.48 9.45 3.98
C LYS A 26 3.90 9.88 5.38
N GLU A 27 3.42 9.18 6.42
CA GLU A 27 3.82 9.43 7.81
C GLU A 27 5.30 9.16 8.03
N LEU A 28 5.81 8.02 7.57
CA LEU A 28 7.23 7.64 7.71
C LEU A 28 8.13 8.67 7.03
N ARG A 29 7.78 9.11 5.81
CA ARG A 29 8.51 10.18 5.12
C ARG A 29 8.58 11.45 5.95
N LYS A 30 7.44 11.89 6.51
CA LYS A 30 7.38 13.10 7.34
C LYS A 30 8.16 12.96 8.65
N LYS A 31 8.08 11.81 9.31
CA LYS A 31 8.84 11.51 10.54
C LYS A 31 10.34 11.52 10.29
N ALA A 32 10.77 11.05 9.13
CA ALA A 32 12.16 11.09 8.71
C ALA A 32 12.61 12.48 8.20
N GLY A 33 11.74 13.48 8.19
CA GLY A 33 12.08 14.87 7.83
C GLY A 33 12.23 15.14 6.33
N TYR A 34 11.90 14.18 5.46
CA TYR A 34 12.09 14.34 4.02
C TYR A 34 10.88 14.96 3.32
N ASN A 35 11.12 15.86 2.38
CA ASN A 35 10.13 16.19 1.36
C ASN A 35 10.07 15.10 0.26
N GLN A 36 9.05 15.14 -0.60
CA GLN A 36 8.86 14.10 -1.64
C GLN A 36 10.03 14.04 -2.64
N ALA A 37 10.68 15.18 -2.92
CA ALA A 37 11.78 15.23 -3.89
C ALA A 37 13.07 14.68 -3.27
N GLU A 38 13.34 14.98 -2.00
CA GLU A 38 14.47 14.44 -1.24
C GLU A 38 14.36 12.93 -1.07
N LEU A 39 13.21 12.43 -0.64
CA LEU A 39 12.98 10.99 -0.53
C LEU A 39 13.15 10.31 -1.90
N GLY A 40 12.68 10.95 -2.97
CA GLY A 40 12.89 10.47 -4.33
C GLY A 40 14.37 10.33 -4.67
N ARG A 41 15.18 11.36 -4.38
CA ARG A 41 16.63 11.31 -4.60
C ARG A 41 17.29 10.20 -3.82
N GLU A 42 16.94 10.03 -2.54
CA GLU A 42 17.51 9.01 -1.66
C GLU A 42 17.18 7.58 -2.14
N LEU A 43 15.95 7.36 -2.59
CA LEU A 43 15.51 6.05 -3.09
C LEU A 43 15.85 5.81 -4.57
N GLY A 44 16.37 6.81 -5.28
CA GLY A 44 16.66 6.75 -6.71
C GLY A 44 15.40 6.69 -7.59
N ILE A 45 14.32 7.35 -7.17
CA ILE A 45 13.03 7.43 -7.87
C ILE A 45 12.59 8.88 -8.05
N THR A 46 11.66 9.14 -8.98
CA THR A 46 11.18 10.51 -9.19
C THR A 46 10.25 10.97 -8.08
N LYS A 47 10.18 12.28 -7.83
CA LYS A 47 9.21 12.90 -6.91
C LYS A 47 7.77 12.46 -7.23
N ASP A 48 7.44 12.39 -8.51
CA ASP A 48 6.10 12.00 -8.96
C ASP A 48 5.79 10.54 -8.67
N TYR A 49 6.81 9.67 -8.70
CA TYR A 49 6.68 8.28 -8.27
C TYR A 49 6.37 8.18 -6.77
N VAL A 50 7.10 8.94 -5.94
CA VAL A 50 6.82 9.05 -4.49
C VAL A 50 5.39 9.52 -4.25
N ASN A 51 4.95 10.57 -4.97
CA ASN A 51 3.58 11.07 -4.89
C ASN A 51 2.54 10.05 -5.38
N ALA A 52 2.87 9.23 -6.38
CA ALA A 52 1.99 8.18 -6.87
C ALA A 52 1.83 7.04 -5.85
N ILE A 53 2.90 6.66 -5.14
CA ILE A 53 2.85 5.70 -4.04
C ILE A 53 1.97 6.22 -2.89
N GLU A 54 2.18 7.47 -2.45
CA GLU A 54 1.41 8.07 -1.36
C GLU A 54 -0.10 8.07 -1.62
N ASN A 55 -0.50 8.26 -2.88
CA ASN A 55 -1.90 8.30 -3.28
C ASN A 55 -2.45 6.95 -3.75
N GLY A 56 -1.68 5.86 -3.64
CA GLY A 56 -2.10 4.52 -4.07
C GLY A 56 -2.30 4.39 -5.59
N ARG A 57 -1.71 5.30 -6.39
CA ARG A 57 -1.79 5.28 -7.85
C ARG A 57 -0.79 4.32 -8.48
N GLN A 58 0.31 4.05 -7.78
CA GLN A 58 1.37 3.13 -8.19
C GLN A 58 1.79 2.29 -6.99
N SER A 59 1.89 0.97 -7.23
CA SER A 59 2.52 0.04 -6.31
C SER A 59 3.96 -0.20 -6.78
N PRO A 60 4.97 -0.01 -5.91
CA PRO A 60 6.34 -0.33 -6.27
C PRO A 60 6.49 -1.83 -6.47
N GLY A 61 7.37 -2.23 -7.39
CA GLY A 61 7.77 -3.64 -7.51
C GLY A 61 8.44 -4.14 -6.23
N PHE A 62 8.47 -5.46 -6.02
CA PHE A 62 8.96 -6.09 -4.80
C PHE A 62 10.34 -5.59 -4.35
N ALA A 63 11.30 -5.47 -5.27
CA ALA A 63 12.65 -4.99 -4.97
C ALA A 63 12.66 -3.54 -4.43
N LEU A 64 11.85 -2.65 -5.00
CA LEU A 64 11.74 -1.26 -4.54
C LEU A 64 10.96 -1.18 -3.23
N ALA A 65 9.88 -1.98 -3.09
CA ALA A 65 9.13 -2.07 -1.84
C ALA A 65 10.03 -2.52 -0.68
N LYS A 66 10.89 -3.52 -0.90
CA LYS A 66 11.89 -3.97 0.08
C LYS A 66 12.88 -2.86 0.44
N ARG A 67 13.43 -2.16 -0.56
CA ARG A 67 14.36 -1.04 -0.31
C ARG A 67 13.72 0.08 0.52
N ILE A 68 12.46 0.40 0.25
CA ILE A 68 11.72 1.41 1.02
C ILE A 68 11.50 0.93 2.46
N ALA A 69 11.12 -0.34 2.65
CA ALA A 69 10.93 -0.94 3.96
C ALA A 69 12.23 -0.92 4.77
N ASP A 70 13.35 -1.34 4.15
CA ASP A 70 14.70 -1.28 4.73
C ASP A 70 15.08 0.17 5.09
N PHE A 71 14.82 1.15 4.21
CA PHE A 71 15.11 2.57 4.44
C PHE A 71 14.38 3.13 5.68
N PHE A 72 13.12 2.75 5.88
CA PHE A 72 12.34 3.18 7.04
C PHE A 72 12.46 2.24 8.25
N SER A 73 13.26 1.17 8.16
CA SER A 73 13.39 0.14 9.19
C SER A 73 12.05 -0.48 9.62
N VAL A 74 11.18 -0.74 8.65
CA VAL A 74 9.85 -1.38 8.82
C VAL A 74 9.73 -2.60 7.91
N THR A 75 8.70 -3.40 8.10
CA THR A 75 8.39 -4.50 7.17
C THR A 75 7.58 -4.03 5.95
N VAL A 76 7.64 -4.76 4.84
CA VAL A 76 6.83 -4.47 3.64
C VAL A 76 5.34 -4.56 3.97
N ASP A 77 4.96 -5.52 4.82
CA ASP A 77 3.62 -5.72 5.36
C ASP A 77 3.11 -4.49 6.13
N GLU A 78 3.92 -3.97 7.06
CA GLU A 78 3.58 -2.74 7.80
C GLU A 78 3.41 -1.52 6.88
N LEU A 79 4.19 -1.46 5.79
CA LEU A 79 4.22 -0.33 4.87
C LEU A 79 3.05 -0.31 3.88
N PHE A 80 2.52 -1.47 3.47
CA PHE A 80 1.51 -1.56 2.41
C PHE A 80 0.21 -2.29 2.80
N PHE A 81 0.21 -3.12 3.85
CA PHE A 81 -0.91 -4.00 4.20
C PHE A 81 -1.63 -3.63 5.51
N CYS A 82 -1.23 -2.55 6.18
CA CYS A 82 -1.82 -2.07 7.43
C CYS A 82 -3.20 -1.36 7.25
N GLN A 83 -4.06 -1.87 6.36
CA GLN A 83 -5.38 -1.29 6.04
C GLN A 83 -6.57 -1.93 6.77
N PHE A 84 -6.34 -2.94 7.62
CA PHE A 84 -7.41 -3.64 8.33
C PHE A 84 -7.75 -3.02 9.69
N ALA A 85 -7.76 -1.69 9.79
CA ALA A 85 -8.28 -1.00 10.96
C ALA A 85 -9.57 -0.25 10.58
N GLU A 86 -10.69 -0.93 10.85
CA GLU A 86 -12.02 -0.38 11.13
C GLU A 86 -12.62 0.62 10.12
N GLN A 87 -13.30 0.10 9.10
CA GLN A 87 -14.46 0.79 8.54
C GLN A 87 -15.70 -0.12 8.65
N ASN A 88 -16.70 0.36 9.40
CA ASN A 88 -18.04 -0.20 9.68
C ASN A 88 -18.18 -1.32 10.72
N VAL A 89 -18.10 -0.97 12.01
CA VAL A 89 -19.00 -1.55 13.03
C VAL A 89 -19.98 -0.47 13.47
N ARG A 90 -20.99 -0.18 12.65
CA ARG A 90 -22.19 0.56 13.03
C ARG A 90 -23.23 0.35 11.93
N GLN A 91 -24.47 0.04 12.34
CA GLN A 91 -25.64 -0.39 11.57
C GLN A 91 -25.65 -1.93 11.42
N GLU A 92 -26.57 -2.72 12.00
CA GLU A 92 -27.95 -2.46 12.40
C GLU A 92 -28.32 -3.30 13.65
N MET A 93 -28.54 -2.64 14.78
CA MET A 93 -29.39 -3.15 15.86
C MET A 93 -30.49 -2.10 16.07
N GLY A 94 -31.18 -1.78 14.98
CA GLY A 94 -32.42 -1.03 14.98
C GLY A 94 -33.57 -2.03 14.98
N ASP A 95 -34.31 -2.03 16.07
CA ASP A 95 -35.77 -2.20 16.08
C ASP A 95 -36.34 -3.41 15.33
N PHE A 96 -36.17 -4.61 15.89
CA PHE A 96 -37.02 -5.76 15.52
C PHE A 96 -37.79 -6.38 16.70
N CYS A 97 -37.73 -5.77 17.89
CA CYS A 97 -38.50 -6.22 19.06
C CYS A 97 -39.35 -5.08 19.62
N ALA A 98 -40.43 -4.71 18.93
CA ALA A 98 -41.60 -4.06 19.57
C ALA A 98 -42.90 -4.04 18.74
N ASN A 99 -42.95 -4.56 17.51
CA ASN A 99 -44.22 -4.77 16.78
C ASN A 99 -44.55 -6.26 16.66
N GLY A 100 -44.64 -6.92 17.81
CA GLY A 100 -45.02 -8.32 17.93
C GLY A 100 -46.27 -8.48 18.78
N ARG A 101 -47.44 -8.34 18.12
CA ARG A 101 -48.82 -8.53 18.61
C ARG A 101 -49.41 -7.42 19.49
#